data_AF-A0A7K0EQ20-F1
#
_entry.id   AF-A0A7K0EQ20-F1
#
_cell.length_a   1.000
_cell.length_b   1.000
_cell.length_c   1.000
_cell.angle_alpha   90.00
_cell.angle_beta   90.00
_cell.angle_gamma   90.00
#
_symmetry.space_group_name_H-M   'P 1'
#
loop_
_entity.id
_entity.type
_entity.pdbx_description
1 polymer ?
#
loop_
_entity_poly.entity_id
_entity_poly.type
_entity_poly.pdbx_seq_one_letter_code
_entity_poly.pdbx_strand_id
1 'polypeptide(L)'
;MKSFFLLITCLFGSAVPTMGQCTVSKDAYGQVITTCQVANFPAENAPLNKQLIFLGSEFASFPVWQRGRIRLDQSGQDQACLIAYNLVSNEVRCRFEGDPTEKTVSPYSFVINGVEYVRQLKKVLGVNYTLYTTVLNSGETKLLKSLKGRFVKMPVRNGYDKDNPFAGYFQVDQQYFIQKGDSAPQPISLTKNALLTALEEEREILDAKLSKRQLTPEEVIEVAGLYDSLRVLTLRNSTSLATDAGLKDLLRAHIKYPVQAWNAQVFARVYVGFDITKAGQISNIKLLSPENVGFGFGQEVTTALSKLQGTKPAYEGRYALPVSFMYTAARDKGRVFIPVNTLPDDLLQGRVVLNEVVVNQVMGKDLAKNREVWGYYK
;
A
#
# COMPACT_ATOMS: atom_id res chain seq x y z
N MET A 1 38.99 1.27 -2.62
CA MET A 1 37.71 1.92 -2.95
C MET A 1 37.99 3.40 -3.16
N LYS A 2 37.91 3.88 -4.41
CA LYS A 2 38.14 5.31 -4.74
C LYS A 2 36.78 5.91 -5.09
N SER A 3 36.25 6.77 -4.21
CA SER A 3 35.06 7.57 -4.48
C SER A 3 35.41 8.70 -5.43
N PHE A 4 34.77 8.72 -6.60
CA PHE A 4 34.80 9.85 -7.52
C PHE A 4 33.58 10.73 -7.22
N PHE A 5 33.80 11.88 -6.59
CA PHE A 5 32.81 12.95 -6.50
C PHE A 5 32.91 13.79 -7.77
N LEU A 6 31.92 13.68 -8.65
CA LEU A 6 31.82 14.48 -9.87
C LEU A 6 30.87 15.65 -9.60
N LEU A 7 31.44 16.82 -9.31
CA LEU A 7 30.73 18.07 -9.10
C LEU A 7 30.43 18.69 -10.47
N ILE A 8 29.18 18.60 -10.94
CA ILE A 8 28.72 19.25 -12.17
C ILE A 8 28.08 20.59 -11.80
N THR A 9 28.85 21.67 -11.96
CA THR A 9 28.36 23.05 -11.95
C THR A 9 27.92 23.44 -13.36
N CYS A 10 26.64 23.28 -13.68
CA CYS A 10 26.03 23.88 -14.87
C CYS A 10 25.30 25.18 -14.49
N LEU A 11 26.00 26.30 -14.58
CA LEU A 11 25.43 27.66 -14.57
C LEU A 11 25.15 28.08 -16.02
N PHE A 12 24.05 27.61 -16.60
CA PHE A 12 23.46 28.22 -17.79
C PHE A 12 22.17 28.93 -17.37
N GLY A 13 22.32 30.21 -17.01
CA GLY A 13 21.19 31.14 -16.89
C GLY A 13 20.62 31.42 -18.28
N SER A 14 19.76 30.53 -18.75
CA SER A 14 18.91 30.83 -19.90
C SER A 14 17.89 31.88 -19.45
N ALA A 15 18.02 33.10 -19.95
CA ALA A 15 16.99 34.13 -19.80
C ALA A 15 15.71 33.59 -20.44
N VAL A 16 14.81 33.04 -19.62
CA VAL A 16 13.50 32.58 -20.08
C VAL A 16 12.73 33.85 -20.46
N PRO A 17 12.35 34.05 -21.73
CA PRO A 17 11.53 35.20 -22.10
C PRO A 17 10.25 35.16 -21.26
N THR A 18 10.02 36.21 -20.49
CA THR A 18 8.77 36.37 -19.75
C THR A 18 7.66 36.54 -20.77
N MET A 19 6.86 35.49 -20.98
CA MET A 19 5.66 35.60 -21.78
C MET A 19 4.74 36.62 -21.13
N GLY A 20 4.26 37.58 -21.91
CA GLY A 20 3.28 38.56 -21.47
C GLY A 20 1.89 37.94 -21.34
N GLN A 21 0.86 38.77 -21.31
CA GLN A 21 -0.53 38.33 -21.18
C GLN A 21 -0.91 37.41 -22.34
N CYS A 22 -1.35 36.18 -22.01
CA CYS A 22 -1.90 35.21 -22.95
C CYS A 22 -3.44 35.23 -22.89
N THR A 23 -4.08 34.99 -24.03
CA THR A 23 -5.54 34.89 -24.15
C THR A 23 -5.93 33.63 -24.91
N VAL A 24 -6.89 32.87 -24.39
CA VAL A 24 -7.37 31.63 -25.01
C VAL A 24 -8.67 31.91 -25.77
N SER A 25 -8.73 31.52 -27.02
CA SER A 25 -9.89 31.73 -27.91
C SER A 25 -10.07 30.56 -28.88
N LYS A 26 -11.04 30.66 -29.78
CA LYS A 26 -11.18 29.74 -30.92
C LYS A 26 -10.79 30.47 -32.20
N ASP A 27 -10.06 29.80 -33.08
CA ASP A 27 -9.76 30.32 -34.42
C ASP A 27 -10.98 30.19 -35.38
N ALA A 28 -10.79 30.57 -36.64
CA ALA A 28 -11.82 30.49 -37.68
C ALA A 28 -12.30 29.04 -37.96
N TYR A 29 -11.52 28.04 -37.56
CA TYR A 29 -11.82 26.61 -37.71
C TYR A 29 -12.40 26.01 -36.42
N GLY A 30 -12.62 26.81 -35.38
CA GLY A 30 -13.12 26.36 -34.09
C GLY A 30 -12.07 25.67 -33.20
N GLN A 31 -10.79 25.69 -33.59
CA GLN A 31 -9.69 25.12 -32.81
C GLN A 31 -9.36 26.03 -31.63
N VAL A 32 -9.11 25.44 -30.46
CA VAL A 32 -8.68 26.21 -29.28
C VAL A 32 -7.25 26.67 -29.48
N ILE A 33 -7.01 27.96 -29.38
CA ILE A 33 -5.69 28.59 -29.55
C ILE A 33 -5.39 29.53 -28.38
N THR A 34 -4.10 29.69 -28.06
CA THR A 34 -3.64 30.68 -27.09
C THR A 34 -2.75 31.69 -27.78
N THR A 35 -3.13 32.96 -27.70
CA THR A 35 -2.36 34.08 -28.25
C THR A 35 -1.65 34.79 -27.10
N CYS A 36 -0.32 34.79 -27.13
CA CYS A 36 0.52 35.43 -26.13
C CYS A 36 1.21 36.66 -26.71
N GLN A 37 1.17 37.77 -25.99
CA GLN A 37 2.01 38.94 -26.29
C GLN A 37 3.42 38.65 -25.78
N VAL A 38 4.42 38.73 -26.66
CA VAL A 38 5.83 38.65 -26.25
C VAL A 38 6.43 40.03 -26.37
N ALA A 39 6.73 40.63 -25.23
CA ALA A 39 7.55 41.83 -25.17
C ALA A 39 8.98 41.41 -25.53
N ASN A 40 9.47 41.78 -26.70
CA ASN A 40 10.86 41.53 -27.05
C ASN A 40 11.77 42.56 -26.40
N PHE A 41 12.94 42.08 -25.98
CA PHE A 41 14.11 42.84 -25.54
C PHE A 41 14.44 44.03 -26.46
N PRO A 42 15.12 45.08 -25.94
CA PRO A 42 15.38 46.32 -26.64
C PRO A 42 16.34 46.10 -27.82
N ALA A 43 15.77 45.82 -28.99
CA ALA A 43 16.43 46.04 -30.27
C ALA A 43 15.76 47.27 -30.88
N GLU A 44 16.53 48.35 -31.06
CA GLU A 44 16.07 49.73 -31.33
C GLU A 44 15.11 49.92 -32.51
N ASN A 45 14.86 48.90 -33.35
CA ASN A 45 14.10 49.04 -34.59
C ASN A 45 13.10 47.90 -34.90
N ALA A 46 12.77 47.02 -33.92
CA ALA A 46 11.75 45.98 -34.13
C ALA A 46 10.37 46.43 -33.64
N PRO A 47 9.25 46.05 -34.32
CA PRO A 47 7.90 46.38 -33.85
C PRO A 47 7.69 45.86 -32.42
N LEU A 48 7.25 46.75 -31.52
CA LEU A 48 7.28 46.57 -30.06
C LEU A 48 6.50 45.34 -29.53
N ASN A 49 5.56 44.78 -30.28
CA ASN A 49 4.69 43.71 -29.80
C ASN A 49 4.62 42.56 -30.82
N LYS A 50 5.40 41.49 -30.59
CA LYS A 50 5.28 40.26 -31.36
C LYS A 50 4.23 39.37 -30.70
N GLN A 51 3.20 38.99 -31.45
CA GLN A 51 2.22 37.99 -31.01
C GLN A 51 2.69 36.60 -31.40
N LEU A 52 2.61 35.66 -30.46
CA LEU A 52 2.80 34.23 -30.72
C LEU A 52 1.47 33.52 -30.52
N ILE A 53 1.08 32.70 -31.48
CA ILE A 53 -0.13 31.88 -31.42
C ILE A 53 0.29 30.43 -31.22
N PHE A 54 -0.30 29.75 -30.23
CA PHE A 54 -0.06 28.35 -29.94
C PHE A 54 -1.37 27.57 -30.10
N LEU A 55 -1.29 26.35 -30.64
CA LEU A 55 -2.43 25.44 -30.69
C LEU A 55 -2.69 24.83 -29.31
N GLY A 56 -3.92 24.89 -28.82
CA GLY A 56 -4.32 24.41 -27.50
C GLY A 56 -4.44 25.51 -26.44
N SER A 57 -4.53 25.08 -25.17
CA SER A 57 -4.75 25.95 -24.01
C SER A 57 -3.78 25.61 -22.89
N GLU A 58 -3.32 26.62 -22.17
CA GLU A 58 -2.59 26.45 -20.91
C GLU A 58 -3.49 26.02 -19.75
N PHE A 59 -4.81 26.13 -19.91
CA PHE A 59 -5.79 25.78 -18.89
C PHE A 59 -6.30 24.35 -19.04
N ALA A 60 -6.72 23.76 -17.92
CA ALA A 60 -7.23 22.39 -17.86
C ALA A 60 -8.48 22.13 -18.73
N SER A 61 -9.15 23.19 -19.17
CA SER A 61 -10.43 23.09 -19.85
C SER A 61 -10.74 24.31 -20.72
N PHE A 62 -11.63 24.14 -21.71
CA PHE A 62 -12.22 25.21 -22.51
C PHE A 62 -13.75 25.10 -22.48
N PRO A 63 -14.52 26.18 -22.25
CA PRO A 63 -14.09 27.54 -21.93
C PRO A 63 -13.24 27.59 -20.65
N VAL A 64 -12.36 28.59 -20.56
CA VAL A 64 -11.36 28.72 -19.47
C VAL A 64 -12.02 28.84 -18.10
N TRP A 65 -13.08 29.65 -18.01
CA TRP A 65 -13.83 29.88 -16.79
C TRP A 65 -14.97 28.90 -16.66
N GLN A 66 -14.94 28.07 -15.63
CA GLN A 66 -15.94 27.02 -15.41
C GLN A 66 -16.56 27.12 -14.03
N ARG A 67 -17.85 26.83 -13.91
CA ARG A 67 -18.49 26.74 -12.60
C ARG A 67 -17.84 25.62 -11.80
N GLY A 68 -17.47 25.94 -10.57
CA GLY A 68 -16.84 24.98 -9.68
C GLY A 68 -16.94 25.41 -8.23
N ARG A 69 -16.28 24.64 -7.37
CA ARG A 69 -16.22 24.90 -5.93
C ARG A 69 -14.77 24.77 -5.47
N ILE A 70 -14.36 25.61 -4.53
CA ILE A 70 -13.04 25.55 -3.89
C ILE A 70 -13.19 25.33 -2.40
N ARG A 71 -12.18 24.71 -1.78
CA ARG A 71 -12.01 24.64 -0.34
C ARG A 71 -10.64 25.19 0.02
N LEU A 72 -10.57 26.20 0.89
CA LEU A 72 -9.31 26.88 1.20
C LEU A 72 -8.44 26.11 2.20
N ASP A 73 -9.07 25.42 3.15
CA ASP A 73 -8.42 24.58 4.17
C ASP A 73 -9.11 23.20 4.26
N GLN A 74 -8.54 22.25 5.01
CA GLN A 74 -9.05 20.88 5.07
C GLN A 74 -10.45 20.78 5.73
N SER A 75 -10.76 21.67 6.67
CA SER A 75 -12.02 21.74 7.43
C SER A 75 -13.01 22.76 6.86
N GLY A 76 -12.59 23.55 5.88
CA GLY A 76 -13.29 24.72 5.41
C GLY A 76 -14.55 24.37 4.62
N GLN A 77 -15.44 25.35 4.52
CA GLN A 77 -16.63 25.21 3.68
C GLN A 77 -16.28 25.38 2.20
N ASP A 78 -16.99 24.64 1.36
CA ASP A 78 -16.87 24.76 -0.08
C ASP A 78 -17.47 26.11 -0.54
N GLN A 79 -16.71 26.89 -1.31
CA GLN A 79 -17.12 28.17 -1.87
C GLN A 79 -17.29 28.06 -3.38
N ALA A 80 -18.44 28.49 -3.90
CA ALA A 80 -18.69 28.51 -5.33
C ALA A 80 -17.93 29.66 -6.01
N CYS A 81 -17.28 29.38 -7.13
CA CYS A 81 -16.64 30.40 -7.96
C CYS A 81 -16.58 29.92 -9.43
N LEU A 82 -16.31 30.82 -10.37
CA LEU A 82 -15.81 30.42 -11.69
C LEU A 82 -14.31 30.16 -11.57
N ILE A 83 -13.88 28.95 -11.89
CA ILE A 83 -12.51 28.48 -11.76
C ILE A 83 -11.83 28.50 -13.13
N ALA A 84 -10.58 28.95 -13.16
CA ALA A 84 -9.62 28.71 -14.23
C ALA A 84 -8.36 28.07 -13.64
N TYR A 85 -8.01 26.85 -14.08
CA TYR A 85 -6.84 26.12 -13.59
C TYR A 85 -5.75 26.08 -14.67
N ASN A 86 -4.65 26.82 -14.47
CA ASN A 86 -3.52 26.88 -15.39
C ASN A 86 -2.57 25.68 -15.13
N LEU A 87 -2.42 24.80 -16.11
CA LEU A 87 -1.63 23.58 -16.02
C LEU A 87 -0.12 23.81 -16.17
N VAL A 88 0.30 24.97 -16.67
CA VAL A 88 1.72 25.33 -16.82
C VAL A 88 2.24 25.91 -15.51
N SER A 89 1.52 26.87 -14.92
CA SER A 89 1.92 27.53 -13.67
C SER A 89 1.41 26.82 -12.41
N ASN A 90 0.48 25.86 -12.54
CA ASN A 90 -0.26 25.25 -11.43
C ASN A 90 -1.08 26.27 -10.60
N GLU A 91 -1.43 27.41 -11.18
CA GLU A 91 -2.25 28.43 -10.52
C GLU A 91 -3.74 28.14 -10.66
N VAL A 92 -4.48 28.32 -9.58
CA VAL A 92 -5.95 28.31 -9.58
C VAL A 92 -6.43 29.75 -9.45
N ARG A 93 -7.27 30.18 -10.37
CA ARG A 93 -7.89 31.51 -10.36
C ARG A 93 -9.39 31.37 -10.16
N CYS A 94 -9.98 32.21 -9.32
CA CYS A 94 -11.40 32.27 -9.04
C CYS A 94 -11.99 33.63 -9.40
N ARG A 95 -13.22 33.64 -9.91
CA ARG A 95 -14.15 34.79 -9.86
C ARG A 95 -15.33 34.41 -8.98
N PHE A 96 -15.48 35.07 -7.85
CA PHE A 96 -16.52 34.76 -6.88
C PHE A 96 -17.85 35.37 -7.30
N GLU A 97 -18.95 34.78 -6.82
CA GLU A 97 -20.27 35.33 -7.10
C GLU A 97 -20.41 36.75 -6.51
N GLY A 98 -20.86 37.69 -7.33
CA GLY A 98 -20.94 39.11 -6.97
C GLY A 98 -19.63 39.90 -7.09
N ASP A 99 -18.50 39.26 -7.39
CA ASP A 99 -17.20 39.93 -7.58
C ASP A 99 -16.58 39.55 -8.94
N PRO A 100 -16.60 40.45 -9.94
CA PRO A 100 -16.05 40.16 -11.26
C PRO A 100 -14.51 40.11 -11.25
N THR A 101 -13.85 40.51 -10.16
CA THR A 101 -12.39 40.52 -10.09
C THR A 101 -11.82 39.11 -10.03
N GLU A 102 -10.76 38.90 -10.80
CA GLU A 102 -10.02 37.65 -10.82
C GLU A 102 -9.06 37.60 -9.64
N LYS A 103 -9.11 36.51 -8.86
CA LYS A 103 -8.23 36.29 -7.71
C LYS A 103 -7.46 34.99 -7.90
N THR A 104 -6.14 35.05 -7.81
CA THR A 104 -5.29 33.86 -7.69
C THR A 104 -5.42 33.30 -6.27
N VAL A 105 -5.77 32.02 -6.16
CA VAL A 105 -6.01 31.33 -4.89
C VAL A 105 -5.17 30.06 -4.81
N SER A 106 -4.86 29.66 -3.58
CA SER A 106 -4.16 28.40 -3.28
C SER A 106 -5.08 27.51 -2.45
N PRO A 107 -6.13 26.92 -3.04
CA PRO A 107 -7.07 26.08 -2.30
C PRO A 107 -6.41 24.78 -1.80
N TYR A 108 -6.98 24.20 -0.75
CA TYR A 108 -6.73 22.82 -0.35
C TYR A 108 -7.30 21.84 -1.39
N SER A 109 -8.52 22.06 -1.87
CA SER A 109 -9.09 21.31 -2.99
C SER A 109 -10.02 22.17 -3.84
N PHE A 110 -10.26 21.76 -5.09
CA PHE A 110 -11.25 22.38 -5.95
C PHE A 110 -11.89 21.38 -6.91
N VAL A 111 -13.10 21.69 -7.37
CA VAL A 111 -13.88 20.83 -8.28
C VAL A 111 -14.20 21.59 -9.56
N ILE A 112 -13.80 21.06 -10.70
CA ILE A 112 -14.18 21.51 -12.04
C ILE A 112 -14.63 20.31 -12.87
N ASN A 113 -15.73 20.43 -13.61
CA ASN A 113 -16.34 19.32 -14.38
C ASN A 113 -16.59 18.04 -13.55
N GLY A 114 -16.94 18.19 -12.27
CA GLY A 114 -17.15 17.05 -11.36
C GLY A 114 -15.86 16.32 -10.94
N VAL A 115 -14.69 16.77 -11.38
CA VAL A 115 -13.40 16.20 -10.98
C VAL A 115 -12.83 17.02 -9.84
N GLU A 116 -12.59 16.38 -8.70
CA GLU A 116 -11.90 16.99 -7.57
C GLU A 116 -10.38 16.91 -7.74
N TYR A 117 -9.74 18.05 -7.49
CA TYR A 117 -8.31 18.27 -7.48
C TYR A 117 -7.90 18.63 -6.04
N VAL A 118 -7.03 17.83 -5.44
CA VAL A 118 -6.55 18.00 -4.08
C VAL A 118 -5.08 18.41 -4.10
N ARG A 119 -4.74 19.43 -3.31
CA ARG A 119 -3.40 19.97 -3.19
C ARG A 119 -2.45 18.97 -2.53
N GLN A 120 -1.34 18.67 -3.18
CA GLN A 120 -0.20 17.96 -2.60
C GLN A 120 0.95 18.94 -2.40
N LEU A 121 1.42 19.03 -1.15
CA LEU A 121 2.61 19.80 -0.81
C LEU A 121 3.84 18.92 -1.01
N LYS A 122 4.78 19.37 -1.84
CA LYS A 122 6.05 18.67 -2.02
C LYS A 122 7.22 19.61 -1.81
N LYS A 123 8.31 19.03 -1.31
CA LYS A 123 9.58 19.71 -1.10
C LYS A 123 10.65 19.04 -1.95
N VAL A 124 11.24 19.77 -2.89
CA VAL A 124 12.38 19.31 -3.70
C VAL A 124 13.51 20.30 -3.52
N LEU A 125 14.67 19.82 -3.08
CA LEU A 125 15.85 20.65 -2.82
C LEU A 125 15.57 21.87 -1.91
N GLY A 126 14.70 21.70 -0.92
CA GLY A 126 14.32 22.79 -0.02
C GLY A 126 13.21 23.72 -0.52
N VAL A 127 12.86 23.66 -1.81
CA VAL A 127 11.81 24.48 -2.41
C VAL A 127 10.46 23.77 -2.33
N ASN A 128 9.47 24.47 -1.78
CA ASN A 128 8.09 23.98 -1.76
C ASN A 128 7.46 24.22 -3.13
N TYR A 129 6.86 23.18 -3.69
CA TYR A 129 6.03 23.29 -4.88
C TYR A 129 4.65 22.68 -4.61
N THR A 130 3.67 23.30 -5.24
CA THR A 130 2.28 22.88 -5.17
C THR A 130 1.95 22.12 -6.44
N LEU A 131 1.36 20.93 -6.28
CA LEU A 131 0.72 20.23 -7.38
C LEU A 131 -0.70 19.83 -6.96
N TYR A 132 -1.58 19.67 -7.92
CA TYR A 132 -2.94 19.22 -7.66
C TYR A 132 -3.17 17.86 -8.30
N THR A 133 -3.65 16.92 -7.50
CA THR A 133 -3.95 15.55 -7.93
C THR A 133 -5.43 15.26 -7.86
N THR A 134 -5.94 14.51 -8.82
CA THR A 134 -7.23 13.84 -8.70
C THR A 134 -7.04 12.40 -8.23
N VAL A 135 -7.97 11.90 -7.42
CA VAL A 135 -7.98 10.53 -6.91
C VAL A 135 -8.68 9.64 -7.95
N LEU A 136 -7.98 8.64 -8.47
CA LEU A 136 -8.56 7.65 -9.40
C LEU A 136 -9.10 6.41 -8.68
N ASN A 137 -8.57 6.10 -7.50
CA ASN A 137 -9.04 5.02 -6.62
C ASN A 137 -9.00 5.47 -5.16
N SER A 138 -10.07 5.18 -4.42
CA SER A 138 -10.28 5.62 -3.04
C SER A 138 -9.98 4.55 -1.97
N GLY A 139 -9.28 3.46 -2.33
CA GLY A 139 -8.83 2.43 -1.38
C GLY A 139 -7.80 2.92 -0.36
N GLU A 140 -7.26 2.00 0.45
CA GLU A 140 -6.15 2.29 1.37
C GLU A 140 -4.90 2.65 0.54
N THR A 141 -4.70 1.95 -0.57
CA THR A 141 -3.74 2.33 -1.61
C THR A 141 -4.42 3.12 -2.72
N LYS A 142 -4.14 4.42 -2.78
CA LYS A 142 -4.71 5.34 -3.77
C LYS A 142 -3.81 5.48 -4.99
N LEU A 143 -4.43 5.43 -6.17
CA LEU A 143 -3.81 5.91 -7.40
C LEU A 143 -4.25 7.36 -7.63
N LEU A 144 -3.28 8.26 -7.72
CA LEU A 144 -3.49 9.69 -7.95
C LEU A 144 -2.98 10.08 -9.34
N LYS A 145 -3.63 11.08 -9.96
CA LYS A 145 -3.25 11.64 -11.26
C LYS A 145 -3.08 13.15 -11.16
N SER A 146 -1.95 13.67 -11.62
CA SER A 146 -1.71 15.10 -11.83
C SER A 146 -1.66 15.39 -13.32
N LEU A 147 -2.16 16.57 -13.70
CA LEU A 147 -2.00 17.11 -15.05
C LEU A 147 -0.85 18.13 -15.02
N LYS A 148 -0.05 18.18 -16.09
CA LYS A 148 1.01 19.17 -16.26
C LYS A 148 1.03 19.65 -17.71
N GLY A 149 0.90 20.95 -17.91
CA GLY A 149 0.98 21.59 -19.21
C GLY A 149 2.42 21.99 -19.53
N ARG A 150 2.79 21.89 -20.80
CA ARG A 150 4.03 22.49 -21.33
C ARG A 150 3.83 23.00 -22.75
N PHE A 151 4.63 24.01 -23.09
CA PHE A 151 4.76 24.51 -24.45
C PHE A 151 5.73 23.64 -25.23
N VAL A 152 5.31 23.17 -26.41
CA VAL A 152 6.16 22.46 -27.36
C VAL A 152 6.31 23.33 -28.60
N LYS A 153 7.54 23.76 -28.88
CA LYS A 153 7.84 24.52 -30.10
C LYS A 153 7.75 23.59 -31.29
N MET A 154 7.11 24.06 -32.36
CA MET A 154 7.14 23.32 -33.63
C MET A 154 8.52 23.47 -34.27
N PRO A 155 9.13 22.39 -34.78
CA PRO A 155 10.38 22.49 -35.50
C PRO A 155 10.16 23.29 -36.78
N VAL A 156 10.96 24.35 -36.96
CA VAL A 156 10.98 25.11 -38.21
C VAL A 156 11.67 24.23 -39.26
N ARG A 157 10.89 23.63 -40.17
CA ARG A 157 11.41 22.68 -41.16
C ARG A 157 12.28 23.37 -42.22
N ASN A 158 11.96 24.60 -42.58
CA ASN A 158 12.80 25.49 -43.38
C ASN A 158 12.42 26.96 -43.09
N GLY A 159 13.30 27.92 -43.35
CA GLY A 159 13.04 29.36 -43.10
C GLY A 159 11.97 29.99 -44.01
N TYR A 160 11.34 29.20 -44.87
CA TYR A 160 10.33 29.61 -45.84
C TYR A 160 8.93 29.09 -45.53
N ASP A 161 8.78 28.22 -44.53
CA ASP A 161 7.51 27.67 -44.07
C ASP A 161 6.74 28.73 -43.27
N LYS A 162 6.17 29.69 -44.00
CA LYS A 162 5.29 30.74 -43.48
C LYS A 162 3.84 30.28 -43.36
N ASP A 163 3.53 29.07 -43.81
CA ASP A 163 2.16 28.56 -43.94
C ASP A 163 1.62 28.05 -42.60
N ASN A 164 2.49 27.82 -41.61
CA ASN A 164 2.05 27.46 -40.28
C ASN A 164 1.84 28.72 -39.40
N PRO A 165 0.59 29.06 -39.04
CA PRO A 165 0.30 30.23 -38.22
C PRO A 165 0.69 30.04 -36.75
N PHE A 166 1.07 28.82 -36.34
CA PHE A 166 1.35 28.47 -34.95
C PHE A 166 2.85 28.42 -34.66
N ALA A 167 3.25 29.08 -33.58
CA ALA A 167 4.60 29.02 -33.02
C ALA A 167 4.89 27.67 -32.31
N GLY A 168 3.84 26.93 -31.96
CA GLY A 168 3.92 25.70 -31.18
C GLY A 168 2.55 25.16 -30.81
N TYR A 169 2.53 24.16 -29.94
CA TYR A 169 1.31 23.62 -29.34
C TYR A 169 1.48 23.38 -27.84
N PHE A 170 0.36 23.34 -27.12
CA PHE A 170 0.31 22.90 -25.74
C PHE A 170 0.19 21.39 -25.66
N GLN A 171 1.05 20.80 -24.86
CA GLN A 171 0.99 19.38 -24.50
C GLN A 171 0.63 19.25 -23.03
N VAL A 172 -0.42 18.49 -22.74
CA VAL A 172 -0.80 18.10 -21.37
C VAL A 172 -0.26 16.70 -21.11
N ASP A 173 0.70 16.61 -20.21
CA ASP A 173 1.24 15.36 -19.73
C ASP A 173 0.48 14.91 -18.46
N GLN A 174 0.29 13.60 -18.32
CA GLN A 174 -0.29 12.99 -17.13
C GLN A 174 0.83 12.38 -16.28
N GLN A 175 0.81 12.66 -14.98
CA GLN A 175 1.72 12.05 -14.01
C GLN A 175 0.92 11.27 -12.98
N TYR A 176 1.38 10.07 -12.67
CA TYR A 176 0.70 9.16 -11.75
C TYR A 176 1.49 9.02 -10.45
N PHE A 177 0.76 8.83 -9.35
CA PHE A 177 1.35 8.63 -8.03
C PHE A 177 0.62 7.51 -7.29
N ILE A 178 1.35 6.75 -6.50
CA ILE A 178 0.79 5.80 -5.54
C ILE A 178 0.92 6.38 -4.14
N GLN A 179 -0.15 6.27 -3.37
CA GLN A 179 -0.20 6.67 -1.97
C GLN A 179 -0.69 5.49 -1.13
N LYS A 180 0.14 4.99 -0.21
CA LYS A 180 -0.20 3.89 0.73
C LYS A 180 -0.66 4.48 2.07
N GLY A 181 -1.93 4.35 2.40
CA GLY A 181 -2.53 4.94 3.60
C GLY A 181 -2.27 6.45 3.68
N ASP A 182 -1.72 6.90 4.81
CA ASP A 182 -1.38 8.31 5.06
C ASP A 182 0.02 8.71 4.58
N SER A 183 0.74 7.81 3.89
CA SER A 183 2.07 8.10 3.37
C SER A 183 2.04 9.24 2.33
N ALA A 184 3.19 9.89 2.10
CA ALA A 184 3.31 10.88 1.03
C ALA A 184 3.19 10.21 -0.36
N PRO A 185 2.47 10.82 -1.33
CA PRO A 185 2.36 10.26 -2.67
C PRO A 185 3.70 10.13 -3.42
N GLN A 186 4.00 8.92 -3.86
CA GLN A 186 5.22 8.60 -4.60
C GLN A 186 4.95 8.56 -6.11
N PRO A 187 5.76 9.23 -6.94
CA PRO A 187 5.58 9.20 -8.39
C PRO A 187 5.81 7.80 -8.94
N ILE A 188 4.96 7.37 -9.87
CA ILE A 188 5.10 6.10 -10.56
C ILE A 188 4.96 6.27 -12.07
N SER A 189 5.68 5.43 -12.82
CA SER A 189 5.32 5.15 -14.20
C SER A 189 4.32 4.00 -14.22
N LEU A 190 3.41 3.97 -15.21
CA LEU A 190 2.46 2.87 -15.36
C LEU A 190 3.12 1.64 -15.99
N THR A 191 4.18 1.15 -15.34
CA THR A 191 4.90 -0.06 -15.74
C THR A 191 4.86 -1.08 -14.62
N LYS A 192 4.89 -2.37 -15.00
CA LYS A 192 4.94 -3.48 -14.04
C LYS A 192 6.04 -3.31 -13.00
N ASN A 193 7.26 -3.02 -13.43
CA ASN A 193 8.40 -2.88 -12.52
C ASN A 193 8.20 -1.71 -11.54
N ALA A 194 7.75 -0.56 -12.01
CA ALA A 194 7.54 0.60 -11.13
C ALA A 194 6.44 0.33 -10.09
N LEU A 195 5.36 -0.35 -10.51
CA LEU A 195 4.29 -0.74 -9.59
C LEU A 195 4.76 -1.76 -8.55
N LEU A 196 5.49 -2.79 -8.97
CA LEU A 196 6.06 -3.80 -8.07
C LEU A 196 7.07 -3.21 -7.09
N THR A 197 7.82 -2.17 -7.49
CA THR A 197 8.71 -1.44 -6.58
C THR A 197 7.92 -0.59 -5.59
N ALA A 198 6.81 0.02 -5.99
CA ALA A 198 5.97 0.79 -5.07
C ALA A 198 5.22 -0.09 -4.05
N LEU A 199 4.86 -1.31 -4.46
CA LEU A 199 4.11 -2.31 -3.69
C LEU A 199 4.99 -3.52 -3.32
N GLU A 200 6.21 -3.25 -2.85
CA GLU A 200 7.26 -4.27 -2.64
C GLU A 200 6.84 -5.38 -1.66
N GLU A 201 5.97 -5.09 -0.70
CA GLU A 201 5.62 -6.02 0.40
C GLU A 201 4.92 -7.29 -0.09
N GLU A 202 4.19 -7.23 -1.20
CA GLU A 202 3.44 -8.37 -1.77
C GLU A 202 3.94 -8.71 -3.19
N ARG A 203 5.19 -8.32 -3.50
CA ARG A 203 5.76 -8.34 -4.85
C ARG A 203 5.60 -9.67 -5.57
N GLU A 204 5.86 -10.80 -4.90
CA GLU A 204 5.83 -12.13 -5.52
C GLU A 204 4.42 -12.49 -6.03
N ILE A 205 3.40 -12.22 -5.22
CA ILE A 205 2.00 -12.50 -5.56
C ILE A 205 1.54 -11.58 -6.69
N LEU A 206 1.89 -10.29 -6.61
CA LEU A 206 1.54 -9.32 -7.65
C LEU A 206 2.25 -9.59 -8.98
N ASP A 207 3.52 -10.01 -8.94
CA ASP A 207 4.33 -10.31 -10.12
C ASP A 207 3.72 -11.45 -10.95
N ALA A 208 3.19 -12.47 -10.27
CA ALA A 208 2.51 -13.60 -10.90
C ALA A 208 1.18 -13.22 -11.56
N LYS A 209 0.51 -12.16 -11.09
CA LYS A 209 -0.76 -11.66 -11.65
C LYS A 209 -0.57 -10.69 -12.81
N LEU A 210 0.56 -9.99 -12.84
CA LEU A 210 0.87 -8.99 -13.87
C LEU A 210 1.58 -9.62 -15.06
N SER A 211 0.88 -9.78 -16.20
CA SER A 211 1.47 -10.32 -17.44
C SER A 211 2.07 -9.25 -18.35
N LYS A 212 1.57 -8.01 -18.31
CA LYS A 212 1.98 -6.92 -19.20
C LYS A 212 3.09 -6.07 -18.61
N ARG A 213 3.97 -5.54 -19.46
CA ARG A 213 5.04 -4.60 -19.06
C ARG A 213 4.53 -3.17 -18.85
N GLN A 214 3.66 -2.71 -19.74
CA GLN A 214 2.96 -1.42 -19.66
C GLN A 214 1.55 -1.67 -19.13
N LEU A 215 1.10 -0.81 -18.22
CA LEU A 215 -0.18 -0.94 -17.54
C LEU A 215 -1.06 0.27 -17.86
N THR A 216 -2.36 0.03 -17.93
CA THR A 216 -3.39 1.07 -17.95
C THR A 216 -3.69 1.55 -16.52
N PRO A 217 -4.24 2.75 -16.33
CA PRO A 217 -4.69 3.20 -15.00
C PRO A 217 -5.65 2.20 -14.35
N GLU A 218 -6.56 1.60 -15.10
CA GLU A 218 -7.55 0.63 -14.63
C GLU A 218 -6.88 -0.64 -14.09
N GLU A 219 -5.88 -1.18 -14.79
CA GLU A 219 -5.09 -2.32 -14.31
C GLU A 219 -4.32 -1.99 -13.03
N VAL A 220 -3.79 -0.77 -12.90
CA VAL A 220 -3.12 -0.34 -11.66
C VAL A 220 -4.11 -0.23 -10.50
N ILE A 221 -5.34 0.23 -10.74
CA ILE A 221 -6.41 0.28 -9.73
C ILE A 221 -6.77 -1.12 -9.25
N GLU A 222 -6.94 -2.07 -10.17
CA GLU A 222 -7.23 -3.47 -9.83
C GLU A 222 -6.13 -4.09 -8.95
N VAL A 223 -4.87 -3.86 -9.34
CA VAL A 223 -3.71 -4.37 -8.58
C VAL A 223 -3.59 -3.72 -7.20
N ALA A 224 -3.88 -2.42 -7.09
CA ALA A 224 -3.92 -1.73 -5.80
C ALA A 224 -5.01 -2.31 -4.88
N GLY A 225 -6.20 -2.62 -5.42
CA GLY A 225 -7.25 -3.29 -4.66
C GLY A 225 -6.89 -4.71 -4.22
N LEU A 226 -6.18 -5.47 -5.07
CA LEU A 226 -5.63 -6.77 -4.70
C LEU A 226 -4.59 -6.64 -3.58
N TYR A 227 -3.68 -5.67 -3.69
CA TYR A 227 -2.68 -5.39 -2.65
C TYR A 227 -3.34 -5.08 -1.31
N ASP A 228 -4.31 -4.18 -1.27
CA ASP A 228 -5.05 -3.84 -0.04
C ASP A 228 -5.69 -5.10 0.59
N SER A 229 -6.26 -5.97 -0.24
CA SER A 229 -6.86 -7.24 0.21
C SER A 229 -5.82 -8.18 0.82
N LEU A 230 -4.64 -8.30 0.21
CA LEU A 230 -3.53 -9.10 0.73
C LEU A 230 -3.03 -8.54 2.08
N ARG A 231 -2.91 -7.21 2.20
CA ARG A 231 -2.49 -6.56 3.45
C ARG A 231 -3.45 -6.84 4.60
N VAL A 232 -4.76 -6.81 4.36
CA VAL A 232 -5.78 -7.17 5.37
C VAL A 232 -5.63 -8.63 5.81
N LEU A 233 -5.39 -9.56 4.87
CA LEU A 233 -5.16 -10.98 5.18
C LEU A 233 -3.88 -11.17 6.00
N THR A 234 -2.79 -10.52 5.61
CA THR A 234 -1.50 -10.57 6.32
C THR A 234 -1.62 -9.96 7.73
N LEU A 235 -2.39 -8.89 7.91
CA LEU A 235 -2.65 -8.31 9.23
C LEU A 235 -3.46 -9.26 10.12
N ARG A 236 -4.52 -9.89 9.58
CA ARG A 236 -5.30 -10.91 10.30
C ARG A 236 -4.46 -12.13 10.69
N ASN A 237 -3.53 -12.53 9.83
CA ASN A 237 -2.64 -13.66 10.10
C ASN A 237 -1.53 -13.29 11.09
N SER A 238 -0.93 -12.09 11.02
CA SER A 238 0.13 -11.66 11.96
C SER A 238 -0.40 -11.32 13.35
N THR A 239 -1.69 -11.03 13.48
CA THR A 239 -2.42 -10.93 14.76
C THR A 239 -3.00 -12.28 15.21
N SER A 240 -2.74 -13.39 14.53
CA SER A 240 -3.21 -14.71 14.95
C SER A 240 -2.29 -15.29 16.02
N LEU A 241 -2.87 -15.78 17.11
CA LEU A 241 -2.20 -16.56 18.15
C LEU A 241 -1.38 -17.73 17.56
N ALA A 242 -1.78 -18.25 16.39
CA ALA A 242 -1.12 -19.38 15.73
C ALA A 242 0.32 -19.09 15.29
N THR A 243 0.66 -17.84 14.99
CA THR A 243 1.99 -17.45 14.46
C THR A 243 2.86 -16.68 15.46
N ASP A 244 2.39 -16.48 16.70
CA ASP A 244 3.19 -15.78 17.72
C ASP A 244 4.35 -16.68 18.21
N ALA A 245 5.58 -16.28 17.85
CA ALA A 245 6.80 -17.00 18.22
C ALA A 245 7.03 -17.04 19.73
N GLY A 246 6.70 -15.95 20.45
CA GLY A 246 6.87 -15.86 21.89
C GLY A 246 6.01 -16.85 22.66
N LEU A 247 4.74 -17.00 22.26
CA LEU A 247 3.84 -18.01 22.81
C LEU A 247 4.36 -19.42 22.55
N LYS A 248 4.84 -19.70 21.34
CA LYS A 248 5.39 -21.02 20.99
C LYS A 248 6.58 -21.40 21.87
N ASP A 249 7.48 -20.45 22.13
CA ASP A 249 8.64 -20.68 22.98
C ASP A 249 8.24 -20.83 24.45
N LEU A 250 7.28 -20.04 24.93
CA LEU A 250 6.71 -20.19 26.27
C LEU A 250 6.04 -21.55 26.47
N LEU A 251 5.24 -22.03 25.49
CA LEU A 251 4.62 -23.35 25.55
C LEU A 251 5.66 -24.47 25.59
N ARG A 252 6.72 -24.39 24.77
CA ARG A 252 7.84 -25.35 24.80
C ARG A 252 8.61 -25.33 26.12
N ALA A 253 8.74 -24.17 26.76
CA ALA A 253 9.41 -24.05 28.05
C ALA A 253 8.60 -24.73 29.18
N HIS A 254 7.27 -24.69 29.12
CA HIS A 254 6.39 -25.14 30.19
C HIS A 254 5.81 -26.55 30.02
N ILE A 255 5.69 -27.08 28.81
CA ILE A 255 5.19 -28.43 28.56
C ILE A 255 6.37 -29.41 28.59
N LYS A 256 6.37 -30.33 29.55
CA LYS A 256 7.40 -31.37 29.72
C LYS A 256 6.89 -32.76 29.39
N TYR A 257 7.78 -33.69 29.08
CA TYR A 257 7.38 -35.08 28.90
C TYR A 257 6.98 -35.69 30.26
N PRO A 258 5.76 -36.24 30.43
CA PRO A 258 5.32 -36.77 31.72
C PRO A 258 6.18 -37.95 32.18
N VAL A 259 6.50 -38.00 33.48
CA VAL A 259 7.35 -39.06 34.06
C VAL A 259 6.70 -40.44 33.96
N GLN A 260 5.37 -40.52 34.12
CA GLN A 260 4.62 -41.77 34.00
C GLN A 260 4.69 -42.31 32.56
N ALA A 261 4.48 -41.44 31.56
CA ALA A 261 4.61 -41.79 30.16
C ALA A 261 6.04 -42.22 29.80
N TRP A 262 7.03 -41.51 30.34
CA TRP A 262 8.44 -41.84 30.17
C TRP A 262 8.78 -43.24 30.69
N ASN A 263 8.37 -43.55 31.92
CA ASN A 263 8.62 -44.86 32.51
C ASN A 263 7.90 -46.00 31.78
N ALA A 264 6.73 -45.69 31.19
CA ALA A 264 5.94 -46.65 30.43
C ALA A 264 6.31 -46.73 28.93
N GLN A 265 7.28 -45.93 28.45
CA GLN A 265 7.72 -45.89 27.04
C GLN A 265 6.57 -45.65 26.04
N VAL A 266 5.61 -44.81 26.41
CA VAL A 266 4.46 -44.47 25.56
C VAL A 266 4.59 -43.07 24.98
N PHE A 267 4.04 -42.86 23.78
CA PHE A 267 3.95 -41.57 23.10
C PHE A 267 2.49 -41.25 22.76
N ALA A 268 2.16 -39.98 22.54
CA ALA A 268 0.78 -39.58 22.28
C ALA A 268 0.70 -38.20 21.63
N ARG A 269 -0.38 -37.97 20.89
CA ARG A 269 -0.85 -36.62 20.56
C ARG A 269 -2.03 -36.28 21.46
N VAL A 270 -2.07 -35.06 21.97
CA VAL A 270 -3.21 -34.53 22.72
C VAL A 270 -3.68 -33.22 22.10
N TYR A 271 -4.96 -32.94 22.24
CA TYR A 271 -5.58 -31.70 21.80
C TYR A 271 -6.22 -31.03 22.99
N VAL A 272 -5.81 -29.80 23.31
CA VAL A 272 -6.38 -29.02 24.41
C VAL A 272 -7.06 -27.77 23.86
N GLY A 273 -8.34 -27.62 24.15
CA GLY A 273 -9.13 -26.46 23.80
C GLY A 273 -9.10 -25.42 24.91
N PHE A 274 -9.07 -24.14 24.55
CA PHE A 274 -9.15 -23.02 25.50
C PHE A 274 -9.69 -21.77 24.80
N ASP A 275 -10.09 -20.78 25.59
CA ASP A 275 -10.63 -19.51 25.12
C ASP A 275 -9.75 -18.36 25.63
N ILE A 276 -9.57 -17.33 24.79
CA ILE A 276 -8.94 -16.06 25.19
C ILE A 276 -10.02 -14.98 25.24
N THR A 277 -10.13 -14.30 26.38
CA THR A 277 -11.11 -13.22 26.60
C THR A 277 -10.64 -11.90 25.97
N LYS A 278 -11.55 -10.91 25.91
CA LYS A 278 -11.24 -9.51 25.53
C LYS A 278 -10.14 -8.86 26.36
N ALA A 279 -9.92 -9.34 27.58
CA ALA A 279 -8.84 -8.87 28.46
C ALA A 279 -7.50 -9.60 28.20
N GLY A 280 -7.45 -10.52 27.23
CA GLY A 280 -6.28 -11.34 26.94
C GLY A 280 -6.05 -12.47 27.95
N GLN A 281 -7.05 -12.87 28.73
CA GLN A 281 -6.93 -13.94 29.72
C GLN A 281 -7.33 -15.29 29.13
N ILE A 282 -6.55 -16.34 29.42
CA ILE A 282 -6.86 -17.72 29.04
C ILE A 282 -7.90 -18.29 30.02
N SER A 283 -8.94 -18.92 29.49
CA SER A 283 -10.04 -19.53 30.23
C SER A 283 -10.57 -20.78 29.52
N ASN A 284 -11.50 -21.52 30.15
CA ASN A 284 -12.18 -22.68 29.56
C ASN A 284 -11.24 -23.75 28.99
N ILE A 285 -10.12 -23.99 29.68
CA ILE A 285 -9.12 -24.99 29.29
C ILE A 285 -9.73 -26.39 29.48
N LYS A 286 -9.82 -27.17 28.40
CA LYS A 286 -10.37 -28.54 28.41
C LYS A 286 -9.61 -29.46 27.47
N LEU A 287 -9.45 -30.72 27.85
CA LEU A 287 -8.94 -31.76 26.95
C LEU A 287 -10.02 -32.08 25.89
N LEU A 288 -9.66 -32.03 24.61
CA LEU A 288 -10.52 -32.36 23.47
C LEU A 288 -10.26 -33.78 22.96
N SER A 289 -9.00 -34.22 22.99
CA SER A 289 -8.65 -35.59 22.63
C SER A 289 -9.16 -36.60 23.66
N PRO A 290 -9.40 -37.85 23.26
CA PRO A 290 -9.70 -38.93 24.20
C PRO A 290 -8.69 -38.97 25.36
N GLU A 291 -9.18 -39.28 26.55
CA GLU A 291 -8.37 -39.22 27.76
C GLU A 291 -7.34 -40.34 27.80
N ASN A 292 -6.06 -39.98 27.88
CA ASN A 292 -4.95 -40.92 28.02
C ASN A 292 -4.70 -41.22 29.51
N VAL A 293 -5.73 -41.77 30.18
CA VAL A 293 -5.74 -42.00 31.64
C VAL A 293 -4.47 -42.73 32.07
N GLY A 294 -3.83 -42.23 33.13
CA GLY A 294 -2.65 -42.84 33.74
C GLY A 294 -1.29 -42.37 33.22
N PHE A 295 -1.23 -41.61 32.12
CA PHE A 295 0.05 -41.17 31.53
C PHE A 295 0.35 -39.67 31.64
N GLY A 296 -0.61 -38.86 32.08
CA GLY A 296 -0.38 -37.45 32.45
C GLY A 296 -0.24 -36.45 31.29
N PHE A 297 -0.34 -36.88 30.03
CA PHE A 297 -0.15 -35.99 28.86
C PHE A 297 -1.12 -34.79 28.83
N GLY A 298 -2.43 -35.03 29.03
CA GLY A 298 -3.41 -33.95 29.04
C GLY A 298 -3.24 -33.00 30.23
N GLN A 299 -2.89 -33.55 31.40
CA GLN A 299 -2.68 -32.76 32.61
C GLN A 299 -1.48 -31.81 32.47
N GLU A 300 -0.41 -32.26 31.84
CA GLU A 300 0.77 -31.43 31.59
C GLU A 300 0.42 -30.20 30.73
N VAL A 301 -0.27 -30.42 29.60
CA VAL A 301 -0.62 -29.34 28.67
C VAL A 301 -1.61 -28.36 29.29
N THR A 302 -2.62 -28.86 29.99
CA THR A 302 -3.60 -28.00 30.69
C THR A 302 -2.95 -27.19 31.81
N THR A 303 -2.02 -27.79 32.56
CA THR A 303 -1.24 -27.09 33.60
C THR A 303 -0.35 -26.01 32.99
N ALA A 304 0.35 -26.30 31.88
CA ALA A 304 1.19 -25.32 31.20
C ALA A 304 0.37 -24.11 30.71
N LEU A 305 -0.79 -24.35 30.10
CA LEU A 305 -1.70 -23.29 29.64
C LEU A 305 -2.23 -22.44 30.80
N SER A 306 -2.53 -23.04 31.96
CA SER A 306 -3.00 -22.30 33.14
C SER A 306 -1.96 -21.34 33.73
N LYS A 307 -0.68 -21.59 33.48
CA LYS A 307 0.44 -20.76 33.96
C LYS A 307 0.77 -19.59 33.04
N LEU A 308 0.24 -19.58 31.81
CA LEU A 308 0.44 -18.47 30.88
C LEU A 308 -0.37 -17.26 31.37
N GLN A 309 0.33 -16.24 31.85
CA GLN A 309 -0.28 -14.99 32.26
C GLN A 309 -0.36 -14.02 31.08
N GLY A 310 -1.53 -13.39 30.89
CA GLY A 310 -1.70 -12.22 30.04
C GLY A 310 -1.27 -12.40 28.57
N THR A 311 -2.14 -12.98 27.75
CA THR A 311 -1.98 -12.90 26.29
C THR A 311 -2.43 -11.53 25.77
N LYS A 312 -2.13 -11.19 24.52
CA LYS A 312 -2.57 -9.92 23.94
C LYS A 312 -4.10 -9.93 23.77
N PRO A 313 -4.83 -8.88 24.15
CA PRO A 313 -6.27 -8.73 23.88
C PRO A 313 -6.67 -8.98 22.42
N ALA A 314 -5.78 -8.68 21.48
CA ALA A 314 -5.96 -8.95 20.05
C ALA A 314 -6.14 -10.44 19.69
N TYR A 315 -5.85 -11.35 20.63
CA TYR A 315 -6.00 -12.79 20.46
C TYR A 315 -7.34 -13.34 20.96
N GLU A 316 -8.34 -12.50 21.24
CA GLU A 316 -9.68 -12.95 21.61
C GLU A 316 -10.19 -14.05 20.66
N GLY A 317 -10.63 -15.18 21.21
CA GLY A 317 -11.10 -16.30 20.39
C GLY A 317 -11.11 -17.66 21.08
N ARG A 318 -11.49 -18.69 20.33
CA ARG A 318 -11.60 -20.08 20.77
C ARG A 318 -10.59 -20.93 20.02
N TYR A 319 -9.67 -21.56 20.74
CA TYR A 319 -8.50 -22.24 20.17
C TYR A 319 -8.43 -23.71 20.54
N ALA A 320 -7.73 -24.49 19.71
CA ALA A 320 -7.33 -25.86 19.98
C ALA A 320 -5.81 -26.00 19.75
N LEU A 321 -5.09 -26.45 20.77
CA LEU A 321 -3.64 -26.68 20.73
C LEU A 321 -3.33 -28.16 20.57
N PRO A 322 -2.81 -28.60 19.40
CA PRO A 322 -2.22 -29.92 19.25
C PRO A 322 -0.83 -29.98 19.89
N VAL A 323 -0.57 -31.01 20.68
CA VAL A 323 0.73 -31.29 21.28
C VAL A 323 1.12 -32.74 21.00
N SER A 324 2.24 -32.94 20.31
CA SER A 324 2.85 -34.26 20.08
C SER A 324 3.96 -34.52 21.09
N PHE A 325 3.75 -35.53 21.92
CA PHE A 325 4.80 -36.12 22.73
C PHE A 325 5.45 -37.25 21.94
N MET A 326 6.72 -37.08 21.62
CA MET A 326 7.51 -37.96 20.79
C MET A 326 8.74 -38.44 21.57
N TYR A 327 9.30 -39.58 21.20
CA TYR A 327 10.62 -39.94 21.68
C TYR A 327 11.50 -40.54 20.58
N THR A 328 12.80 -40.44 20.80
CA THR A 328 13.87 -40.98 19.97
C THR A 328 14.58 -42.10 20.70
N ALA A 329 14.71 -43.26 20.08
CA ALA A 329 15.47 -44.38 20.62
C ALA A 329 16.99 -44.12 20.53
N ALA A 330 17.70 -44.02 21.65
CA ALA A 330 19.15 -43.79 21.63
C ALA A 330 19.92 -44.98 21.03
N ARG A 331 19.42 -46.21 21.23
CA ARG A 331 20.08 -47.45 20.77
C ARG A 331 19.59 -47.96 19.41
N ASP A 332 18.41 -47.55 18.97
CA ASP A 332 17.79 -48.02 17.71
C ASP A 332 18.02 -47.00 16.58
N LYS A 333 19.30 -46.66 16.33
CA LYS A 333 19.76 -45.76 15.26
C LYS A 333 19.05 -44.40 15.17
N GLY A 334 18.52 -43.88 16.28
CA GLY A 334 17.81 -42.60 16.29
C GLY A 334 16.40 -42.66 15.68
N ARG A 335 15.76 -43.83 15.66
CA ARG A 335 14.35 -43.94 15.25
C ARG A 335 13.46 -43.05 16.11
N VAL A 336 12.64 -42.23 15.45
CA VAL A 336 11.68 -41.30 16.08
C VAL A 336 10.28 -41.90 16.01
N PHE A 337 9.58 -41.91 17.14
CA PHE A 337 8.20 -42.36 17.24
C PHE A 337 7.26 -41.16 17.21
N ILE A 338 6.43 -41.09 16.17
CA ILE A 338 5.52 -39.97 15.88
C ILE A 338 4.08 -40.46 16.06
N PRO A 339 3.24 -39.77 16.87
CA PRO A 339 1.81 -40.06 16.94
C PRO A 339 1.14 -39.90 15.57
N VAL A 340 0.31 -40.87 15.17
CA VAL A 340 -0.45 -40.80 13.91
C VAL A 340 -1.90 -40.40 14.11
N ASN A 341 -2.44 -40.55 15.33
CA ASN A 341 -3.82 -40.20 15.59
C ASN A 341 -4.04 -38.68 15.51
N THR A 342 -5.20 -38.30 14.98
CA THR A 342 -5.64 -36.91 14.84
C THR A 342 -7.05 -36.77 15.40
N LEU A 343 -7.36 -35.57 15.88
CA LEU A 343 -8.70 -35.29 16.41
C LEU A 343 -9.65 -35.00 15.24
N PRO A 344 -10.79 -35.70 15.13
CA PRO A 344 -11.83 -35.38 14.17
C PRO A 344 -12.36 -33.94 14.27
N ASP A 345 -12.73 -33.34 13.13
CA ASP A 345 -13.13 -31.93 13.05
C ASP A 345 -14.40 -31.59 13.86
N ASP A 346 -15.32 -32.54 14.02
CA ASP A 346 -16.52 -32.40 14.84
C ASP A 346 -16.19 -32.17 16.33
N LEU A 347 -15.10 -32.78 16.82
CA LEU A 347 -14.62 -32.61 18.20
C LEU A 347 -13.86 -31.29 18.41
N LEU A 348 -13.46 -30.60 17.34
CA LEU A 348 -12.84 -29.27 17.44
C LEU A 348 -13.86 -28.16 17.75
N GLN A 349 -15.17 -28.39 17.53
CA GLN A 349 -16.24 -27.45 17.91
C GLN A 349 -16.04 -26.02 17.36
N GLY A 350 -15.52 -25.89 16.13
CA GLY A 350 -15.29 -24.60 15.47
C GLY A 350 -14.11 -23.79 16.03
N ARG A 351 -13.20 -24.43 16.76
CA ARG A 351 -12.00 -23.80 17.31
C ARG A 351 -10.94 -23.59 16.23
N VAL A 352 -10.19 -22.49 16.35
CA VAL A 352 -8.99 -22.26 15.53
C VAL A 352 -7.88 -23.21 16.00
N VAL A 353 -7.44 -24.10 15.12
CA VAL A 353 -6.34 -25.04 15.41
C VAL A 353 -5.00 -24.31 15.31
N LEU A 354 -4.23 -24.37 16.39
CA LEU A 354 -2.90 -23.77 16.48
C LEU A 354 -1.82 -24.69 15.88
N ASN A 355 -0.64 -24.11 15.65
CA ASN A 355 0.53 -24.88 15.25
C ASN A 355 0.90 -25.92 16.31
N GLU A 356 1.22 -27.13 15.86
CA GLU A 356 1.56 -28.24 16.74
C GLU A 356 2.84 -27.99 17.53
N VAL A 357 2.76 -28.22 18.84
CA VAL A 357 3.92 -28.22 19.74
C VAL A 357 4.49 -29.64 19.82
N VAL A 358 5.75 -29.78 19.46
CA VAL A 358 6.47 -31.07 19.53
C VAL A 358 7.35 -31.09 20.78
N VAL A 359 7.15 -32.10 21.62
CA VAL A 359 7.96 -32.40 22.80
C VAL A 359 8.67 -33.72 22.54
N ASN A 360 9.96 -33.65 22.22
CA ASN A 360 10.77 -34.85 21.93
C ASN A 360 11.66 -35.23 23.12
N GLN A 361 11.71 -36.52 23.45
CA GLN A 361 12.53 -37.08 24.54
C GLN A 361 13.48 -38.18 24.03
N VAL A 362 14.69 -38.31 24.58
CA VAL A 362 15.65 -39.34 24.14
C VAL A 362 15.68 -40.57 25.06
N MET A 363 15.12 -41.67 24.57
CA MET A 363 15.05 -43.04 25.10
C MET A 363 16.39 -43.74 25.36
N GLY A 364 16.90 -43.81 26.60
CA GLY A 364 18.10 -44.60 26.94
C GLY A 364 17.86 -46.10 27.18
N LYS A 365 16.61 -46.52 27.42
CA LYS A 365 16.22 -47.91 27.73
C LYS A 365 15.87 -48.70 26.47
N ASP A 366 16.02 -50.03 26.53
CA ASP A 366 15.61 -50.93 25.45
C ASP A 366 14.09 -50.86 25.25
N LEU A 367 13.66 -50.71 24.00
CA LEU A 367 12.30 -50.33 23.64
C LEU A 367 11.47 -51.58 23.30
N ALA A 368 11.24 -52.43 24.31
CA ALA A 368 10.50 -53.67 24.13
C ALA A 368 8.98 -53.45 23.88
N LYS A 369 8.43 -52.28 24.25
CA LYS A 369 7.00 -51.94 24.09
C LYS A 369 6.84 -50.48 23.65
N ASN A 370 6.81 -50.24 22.33
CA ASN A 370 6.48 -48.93 21.78
C ASN A 370 4.98 -48.87 21.50
N ARG A 371 4.27 -47.92 22.13
CA ARG A 371 2.82 -47.80 21.95
C ARG A 371 2.37 -46.34 21.95
N GLU A 372 1.61 -45.99 20.92
CA GLU A 372 0.84 -44.75 20.91
C GLU A 372 -0.39 -44.91 21.82
N VAL A 373 -0.67 -43.92 22.67
CA VAL A 373 -1.87 -43.91 23.52
C VAL A 373 -2.87 -42.89 22.99
N TRP A 374 -4.08 -43.36 22.74
CA TRP A 374 -5.23 -42.57 22.30
C TRP A 374 -6.52 -43.15 22.90
N GLY A 375 -7.03 -42.51 23.95
CA GLY A 375 -8.28 -42.89 24.63
C GLY A 375 -8.14 -43.94 25.74
N TYR A 376 -9.30 -44.40 26.24
CA TYR A 376 -9.37 -45.38 27.32
C TYR A 376 -8.82 -46.74 26.87
N TYR A 377 -7.63 -47.07 27.33
CA TYR A 377 -7.14 -48.44 27.28
C TYR A 377 -7.46 -49.14 28.61
N LYS A 378 -8.27 -50.19 28.52
CA LYS A 378 -8.31 -51.29 29.49
C LYS A 378 -7.01 -52.08 29.45
#